data_AF-A0A498FY89-F1
#
_entry.id   AF-A0A498FY89-F1
#
_cell.length_a   1.000
_cell.length_b   1.000
_cell.length_c   1.000
_cell.angle_alpha   90.00
_cell.angle_beta   90.00
_cell.angle_gamma   90.00
#
_symmetry.space_group_name_H-M   'P 1'
#
loop_
_entity.id
_entity.type
_entity.pdbx_description
1 polymer ?
#
loop_
_entity_poly.entity_id
_entity_poly.type
_entity_poly.pdbx_seq_one_letter_code
_entity_poly.pdbx_strand_id
1 'polypeptide(L)'
;MTRTDDDPPEWAKERAREMMAAGDEGTGDDPDDAAAADAAESPDRDDERVPDVPVEAVDEAERLTRLAREAESAEPTPEIEEAADQYRERRDALAAEYGYTARVRDEDDALVLYPDEWMDDGTVQLDRVEDTDRAVEVSLSGPGDADRYREVAAYNEAVAEAVAEAVGEREAEVHARTAETFASFMSNHYVRPVDDATPQMRAEFREEYLVRNGWPTDEQLDAVDESLSVIESVAADVDESVAVEALDDRESADDGST
;
A
#
# COMPACT_ATOMS: atom_id res chain seq x y z
N MET A 1 54.36 14.74 -0.82
CA MET A 1 54.93 13.63 0.00
C MET A 1 54.01 13.53 1.21
N THR A 2 53.28 12.47 1.54
CA THR A 2 53.30 11.02 1.21
C THR A 2 51.98 10.47 1.80
N ARG A 3 51.11 9.79 1.01
CA ARG A 3 50.73 8.36 1.10
C ARG A 3 50.38 7.89 2.52
N THR A 4 49.08 7.81 2.87
CA THR A 4 48.18 6.62 2.87
C THR A 4 48.57 5.55 3.90
N ASP A 5 47.75 5.42 4.94
CA ASP A 5 47.51 4.16 5.65
C ASP A 5 45.98 4.00 5.75
N ASP A 6 45.40 3.48 4.67
CA ASP A 6 44.02 2.98 4.60
C ASP A 6 44.11 1.46 4.72
N ASP A 7 44.63 1.01 5.87
CA ASP A 7 44.75 -0.41 6.15
C ASP A 7 43.57 -0.81 7.05
N PRO A 8 42.65 -1.67 6.57
CA PRO A 8 41.46 -2.02 7.31
C PRO A 8 41.86 -2.74 8.61
N PRO A 9 41.18 -2.45 9.73
CA PRO A 9 41.54 -2.99 11.03
C PRO A 9 41.50 -4.52 11.05
N GLU A 10 42.38 -5.14 11.84
CA GLU A 10 42.65 -6.59 11.84
C GLU A 10 41.38 -7.47 12.01
N TRP A 11 40.34 -6.96 12.67
CA TRP A 11 39.06 -7.66 12.80
C TRP A 11 38.31 -7.83 11.46
N ALA A 12 38.48 -6.89 10.52
CA ALA A 12 37.88 -6.96 9.18
C ALA A 12 38.61 -7.99 8.28
N LYS A 13 39.93 -8.15 8.46
CA LYS A 13 40.73 -9.15 7.76
C LYS A 13 40.44 -10.56 8.23
N GLU A 14 40.14 -10.73 9.52
CA GLU A 14 39.79 -12.02 10.10
C GLU A 14 38.41 -12.51 9.61
N ARG A 15 37.43 -11.61 9.52
CA ARG A 15 36.11 -11.90 8.92
C ARG A 15 36.17 -12.21 7.41
N ALA A 16 37.03 -11.54 6.66
CA ALA A 16 37.22 -11.84 5.24
C ALA A 16 37.84 -13.23 5.00
N ARG A 17 38.73 -13.70 5.89
CA ARG A 17 39.27 -15.06 5.82
C ARG A 17 38.24 -16.12 6.18
N GLU A 18 37.37 -15.85 7.14
CA GLU A 18 36.30 -16.76 7.56
C GLU A 18 35.28 -16.97 6.44
N MET A 19 34.89 -15.90 5.73
CA MET A 19 33.96 -15.96 4.59
C MET A 19 34.53 -16.69 3.36
N MET A 20 35.85 -16.63 3.14
CA MET A 20 36.52 -17.32 2.02
C MET A 20 36.80 -18.81 2.29
N ALA A 21 36.69 -19.27 3.54
CA ALA A 21 36.88 -20.66 3.91
C ALA A 21 35.57 -21.49 3.89
N ALA A 22 34.41 -20.84 3.74
CA ALA A 22 33.09 -21.46 3.76
C ALA A 22 32.45 -21.65 2.35
N GLY A 23 33.18 -21.36 1.27
CA GLY A 23 32.65 -21.32 -0.10
C GLY A 23 33.10 -22.45 -1.04
N ASP A 24 33.62 -23.57 -0.52
CA ASP A 24 34.17 -24.66 -1.36
C ASP A 24 33.57 -26.03 -1.01
N GLU A 25 32.29 -26.22 -1.32
CA GLU A 25 31.64 -27.53 -1.54
C GLU A 25 30.47 -27.27 -2.51
N GLY A 26 30.30 -27.80 -3.72
CA GLY A 26 31.00 -28.79 -4.53
C GLY A 26 30.07 -29.12 -5.70
N THR A 27 30.29 -28.52 -6.89
CA THR A 27 29.52 -28.80 -8.12
C THR A 27 30.13 -30.01 -8.84
N GLY A 28 29.39 -31.11 -8.91
CA GLY A 28 29.68 -32.25 -9.78
C GLY A 28 28.62 -32.32 -10.89
N ASP A 29 29.06 -32.07 -12.11
CA ASP A 29 28.31 -32.23 -13.37
C ASP A 29 28.70 -33.58 -13.99
N ASP A 30 27.72 -34.43 -14.30
CA ASP A 30 27.87 -35.60 -15.16
C ASP A 30 26.59 -35.71 -16.03
N PRO A 31 26.68 -35.58 -17.36
CA PRO A 31 25.54 -35.69 -18.26
C PRO A 31 25.52 -37.06 -18.94
N ASP A 32 24.43 -37.80 -18.81
CA ASP A 32 23.89 -38.76 -19.81
C ASP A 32 22.86 -39.67 -19.11
N ASP A 33 21.57 -39.50 -19.42
CA ASP A 33 20.75 -40.64 -19.87
C ASP A 33 19.45 -40.13 -20.50
N ALA A 34 19.28 -40.42 -21.78
CA ALA A 34 18.06 -40.16 -22.53
C ALA A 34 17.14 -41.38 -22.46
N ALA A 35 15.89 -41.20 -22.03
CA ALA A 35 14.82 -42.15 -22.36
C ALA A 35 13.45 -41.45 -22.41
N ALA A 36 12.84 -41.54 -23.58
CA ALA A 36 11.53 -41.01 -23.95
C ALA A 36 10.35 -41.79 -23.35
N ALA A 37 9.29 -41.06 -23.01
CA ALA A 37 7.85 -41.40 -23.02
C ALA A 37 7.16 -40.22 -22.30
N ASP A 38 6.00 -39.68 -22.64
CA ASP A 38 4.86 -40.12 -23.44
C ASP A 38 4.07 -38.84 -23.73
N ALA A 39 3.31 -38.82 -24.82
CA ALA A 39 2.48 -37.69 -25.18
C ALA A 39 1.28 -37.61 -24.22
N ALA A 40 1.34 -36.71 -23.26
CA ALA A 40 0.14 -36.07 -22.74
C ALA A 40 0.05 -34.71 -23.44
N GLU A 41 -1.04 -34.49 -24.19
CA GLU A 41 -1.52 -33.14 -24.45
C GLU A 41 -1.63 -32.46 -23.08
N SER A 42 -0.66 -31.61 -22.76
CA SER A 42 -0.82 -30.64 -21.71
C SER A 42 -2.07 -29.84 -22.10
N PRO A 43 -3.12 -29.75 -21.26
CA PRO A 43 -4.06 -28.67 -21.45
C PRO A 43 -3.22 -27.39 -21.45
N ASP A 44 -3.57 -26.39 -22.27
CA ASP A 44 -3.09 -25.03 -22.08
C ASP A 44 -3.31 -24.68 -20.61
N ARG A 45 -2.26 -24.89 -19.80
CA ARG A 45 -2.17 -24.40 -18.45
C ARG A 45 -1.80 -22.96 -18.69
N ASP A 46 -2.75 -22.09 -18.39
CA ASP A 46 -2.52 -20.66 -18.23
C ASP A 46 -1.35 -20.51 -17.23
N ASP A 47 -0.11 -20.56 -17.72
CA ASP A 47 1.13 -20.44 -16.95
C ASP A 47 1.35 -18.99 -16.44
N GLU A 48 0.27 -18.23 -16.24
CA GLU A 48 0.27 -16.82 -15.82
C GLU A 48 -1.07 -16.38 -15.19
N ARG A 49 -1.83 -17.27 -14.53
CA ARG A 49 -3.09 -16.85 -13.90
C ARG A 49 -2.86 -16.19 -12.53
N VAL A 50 -2.39 -14.94 -12.59
CA VAL A 50 -2.71 -13.89 -11.60
C VAL A 50 -4.23 -13.92 -11.37
N PRO A 51 -4.74 -13.66 -10.15
CA PRO A 51 -6.17 -13.77 -9.82
C PRO A 51 -7.11 -13.32 -10.95
N ASP A 52 -8.19 -14.08 -11.17
CA ASP A 52 -9.17 -13.86 -12.26
C ASP A 52 -10.02 -12.58 -12.08
N VAL A 53 -9.64 -11.70 -11.15
CA VAL A 53 -10.28 -10.44 -10.82
C VAL A 53 -9.35 -9.27 -11.17
N PRO A 54 -9.83 -8.22 -11.86
CA PRO A 54 -9.04 -7.03 -12.14
C PRO A 54 -8.59 -6.31 -10.86
N VAL A 55 -7.38 -5.74 -10.86
CA VAL A 55 -6.83 -4.97 -9.73
C VAL A 55 -7.78 -3.84 -9.30
N GLU A 56 -8.36 -3.12 -10.26
CA GLU A 56 -9.32 -2.03 -9.98
C GLU A 56 -10.55 -2.51 -9.18
N ALA A 57 -10.99 -3.76 -9.39
CA ALA A 57 -12.11 -4.33 -8.65
C ALA A 57 -11.69 -4.77 -7.24
N VAL A 58 -10.43 -5.20 -7.06
CA VAL A 58 -9.84 -5.48 -5.75
C VAL A 58 -9.74 -4.18 -4.93
N ASP A 59 -9.20 -3.12 -5.53
CA ASP A 59 -9.03 -1.81 -4.89
C ASP A 59 -10.38 -1.22 -4.44
N GLU A 60 -11.42 -1.26 -5.29
CA GLU A 60 -12.75 -0.79 -4.91
C GLU A 60 -13.39 -1.70 -3.84
N ALA A 61 -13.19 -3.02 -3.87
CA ALA A 61 -13.69 -3.92 -2.83
C ALA A 61 -13.03 -3.66 -1.46
N GLU A 62 -11.73 -3.38 -1.46
CA GLU A 62 -10.96 -2.95 -0.31
C GLU A 62 -11.47 -1.61 0.23
N ARG A 63 -11.61 -0.60 -0.64
CA ARG A 63 -12.14 0.72 -0.30
C ARG A 63 -13.54 0.64 0.32
N LEU A 64 -14.46 -0.12 -0.28
CA LEU A 64 -15.79 -0.35 0.27
C LEU A 64 -15.75 -1.06 1.63
N THR A 65 -14.83 -2.00 1.82
CA THR A 65 -14.64 -2.67 3.11
C THR A 65 -14.17 -1.70 4.19
N ARG A 66 -13.29 -0.76 3.86
CA ARG A 66 -12.86 0.29 4.79
C ARG A 66 -14.00 1.25 5.14
N LEU A 67 -14.75 1.72 4.14
CA LEU A 67 -15.91 2.60 4.37
C LEU A 67 -16.97 1.95 5.27
N ALA A 68 -17.23 0.66 5.09
CA ALA A 68 -18.13 -0.09 5.97
C ALA A 68 -17.64 -0.07 7.43
N ARG A 69 -16.34 -0.29 7.65
CA ARG A 69 -15.75 -0.33 9.01
C ARG A 69 -15.64 1.04 9.65
N GLU A 70 -15.38 2.07 8.85
CA GLU A 70 -15.40 3.46 9.31
C GLU A 70 -16.80 3.83 9.80
N ALA A 71 -17.83 3.51 9.02
CA ALA A 71 -19.22 3.70 9.44
C ALA A 71 -19.53 2.91 10.72
N GLU A 72 -19.11 1.64 10.82
CA GLU A 72 -19.31 0.81 12.03
C GLU A 72 -18.55 1.32 13.27
N SER A 73 -17.47 2.06 13.08
CA SER A 73 -16.68 2.66 14.17
C SER A 73 -17.23 4.00 14.64
N ALA A 74 -18.10 4.64 13.85
CA ALA A 74 -18.76 5.87 14.21
C ALA A 74 -19.88 5.65 15.23
N GLU A 75 -20.38 6.74 15.83
CA GLU A 75 -21.53 6.66 16.74
C GLU A 75 -22.74 6.06 16.02
N PRO A 76 -23.34 4.96 16.53
CA PRO A 76 -24.33 4.22 15.77
C PRO A 76 -25.63 5.01 15.62
N THR A 77 -25.98 5.31 14.38
CA THR A 77 -27.30 5.83 13.98
C THR A 77 -27.88 4.96 12.86
N PRO A 78 -29.22 4.94 12.68
CA PRO A 78 -29.83 4.16 11.60
C PRO A 78 -29.26 4.49 10.22
N GLU A 79 -28.90 5.74 9.97
CA GLU A 79 -28.31 6.18 8.71
C GLU A 79 -26.89 5.64 8.51
N ILE A 80 -26.09 5.57 9.59
CA ILE A 80 -24.72 5.02 9.56
C ILE A 80 -24.75 3.50 9.40
N GLU A 81 -25.67 2.82 10.10
CA GLU A 81 -25.89 1.38 9.94
C GLU A 81 -26.30 1.04 8.49
N GLU A 82 -27.23 1.80 7.91
CA GLU A 82 -27.66 1.64 6.51
C GLU A 82 -26.51 1.90 5.51
N ALA A 83 -25.65 2.89 5.78
CA ALA A 83 -24.48 3.15 4.95
C ALA A 83 -23.49 1.98 4.97
N ALA A 84 -23.17 1.46 6.17
CA ALA A 84 -22.30 0.30 6.32
C ALA A 84 -22.82 -0.93 5.57
N ASP A 85 -24.12 -1.20 5.68
CA ASP A 85 -24.78 -2.30 4.95
C ASP A 85 -24.68 -2.10 3.43
N GLN A 86 -24.94 -0.89 2.92
CA GLN A 86 -24.80 -0.57 1.49
C GLN A 86 -23.38 -0.80 0.96
N TYR A 87 -22.35 -0.41 1.73
CA TYR A 87 -20.97 -0.64 1.33
C TYR A 87 -20.64 -2.13 1.25
N ARG A 88 -21.10 -2.94 2.22
CA ARG A 88 -20.93 -4.40 2.22
C ARG A 88 -21.67 -5.04 1.03
N GLU A 89 -22.92 -4.65 0.78
CA GLU A 89 -23.70 -5.14 -0.36
C GLU A 89 -23.03 -4.84 -1.70
N ARG A 90 -22.50 -3.61 -1.86
CA ARG A 90 -21.83 -3.22 -3.10
C ARG A 90 -20.52 -3.98 -3.31
N ARG A 91 -19.73 -4.20 -2.25
CA ARG A 91 -18.52 -5.03 -2.30
C ARG A 91 -18.86 -6.46 -2.70
N ASP A 92 -19.87 -7.05 -2.07
CA ASP A 92 -20.26 -8.44 -2.34
C ASP A 92 -20.80 -8.60 -3.77
N ALA A 93 -21.55 -7.61 -4.26
CA ALA A 93 -22.01 -7.58 -5.65
C ALA A 93 -20.85 -7.44 -6.64
N LEU A 94 -19.85 -6.60 -6.34
CA LEU A 94 -18.66 -6.42 -7.17
C LEU A 94 -17.83 -7.72 -7.22
N ALA A 95 -17.58 -8.36 -6.08
CA ALA A 95 -16.86 -9.64 -6.03
C ALA A 95 -17.60 -10.73 -6.83
N ALA A 96 -18.93 -10.83 -6.66
CA ALA A 96 -19.75 -11.81 -7.35
C ALA A 96 -19.77 -11.62 -8.88
N GLU A 97 -19.59 -10.40 -9.39
CA GLU A 97 -19.47 -10.13 -10.84
C GLU A 97 -18.30 -10.90 -11.46
N TYR A 98 -17.22 -11.08 -10.69
CA TYR A 98 -16.02 -11.80 -11.09
C TYR A 98 -15.99 -13.26 -10.60
N GLY A 99 -17.06 -13.75 -9.98
CA GLY A 99 -17.11 -15.11 -9.44
C GLY A 99 -16.32 -15.29 -8.14
N TYR A 100 -16.30 -14.25 -7.30
CA TYR A 100 -15.65 -14.24 -6.00
C TYR A 100 -16.62 -13.94 -4.84
N THR A 101 -16.33 -14.51 -3.67
CA THR A 101 -16.99 -14.20 -2.41
C THR A 101 -15.99 -13.46 -1.50
N ALA A 102 -16.37 -12.28 -1.05
CA ALA A 102 -15.58 -11.47 -0.12
C ALA A 102 -15.74 -11.94 1.34
N ARG A 103 -14.64 -11.96 2.10
CA ARG A 103 -14.62 -12.26 3.52
C ARG A 103 -13.62 -11.38 4.25
N VAL A 104 -14.03 -10.80 5.38
CA VAL A 104 -13.12 -10.08 6.28
C VAL A 104 -12.63 -11.05 7.36
N ARG A 105 -11.32 -11.03 7.61
CA ARG A 105 -10.66 -11.81 8.65
C ARG A 105 -10.12 -10.86 9.71
N ASP A 106 -10.76 -10.86 10.88
CA ASP A 106 -10.45 -9.90 11.96
C ASP A 106 -9.10 -10.15 12.67
N GLU A 107 -8.52 -11.35 12.57
CA GLU A 107 -7.28 -11.72 13.29
C GLU A 107 -6.04 -10.96 12.81
N ASP A 108 -5.96 -10.68 11.51
CA ASP A 108 -4.88 -9.93 10.86
C ASP A 108 -5.39 -8.80 9.97
N ASP A 109 -6.67 -8.47 10.13
CA ASP A 109 -7.30 -7.34 9.49
C ASP A 109 -7.21 -7.38 7.96
N ALA A 110 -7.60 -8.51 7.37
CA ALA A 110 -7.51 -8.72 5.92
C ALA A 110 -8.88 -8.88 5.26
N LEU A 111 -9.02 -8.33 4.05
CA LEU A 111 -10.05 -8.70 3.10
C LEU A 111 -9.52 -9.85 2.24
N VAL A 112 -10.27 -10.94 2.16
CA VAL A 112 -9.95 -12.07 1.29
C VAL A 112 -11.08 -12.27 0.27
N LEU A 113 -10.73 -12.27 -1.01
CA LEU A 113 -11.62 -12.63 -2.10
C LEU A 113 -11.36 -14.09 -2.50
N TYR A 114 -12.28 -14.98 -2.16
CA TYR A 114 -12.22 -16.39 -2.52
C TYR A 114 -12.98 -16.64 -3.81
N PRO A 115 -12.47 -17.45 -4.75
CA PRO A 115 -13.28 -17.98 -5.84
C PRO A 115 -14.56 -18.63 -5.30
N ASP A 116 -15.72 -18.30 -5.88
CA ASP A 116 -17.03 -18.76 -5.40
C ASP A 116 -17.13 -20.29 -5.36
N GLU A 117 -16.44 -20.97 -6.27
CA GLU A 117 -16.42 -22.43 -6.34
C GLU A 117 -15.77 -23.09 -5.12
N TRP A 118 -14.92 -22.37 -4.38
CA TRP A 118 -14.35 -22.84 -3.13
C TRP A 118 -15.29 -22.68 -1.94
N MET A 119 -16.34 -21.87 -2.08
CA MET A 119 -17.23 -21.54 -0.97
C MET A 119 -18.46 -22.46 -0.94
N ASP A 120 -18.89 -22.81 0.27
CA ASP A 120 -20.14 -23.52 0.55
C ASP A 120 -20.67 -23.03 1.90
N ASP A 121 -21.90 -22.51 1.92
CA ASP A 121 -22.53 -21.92 3.12
C ASP A 121 -21.58 -20.98 3.92
N GLY A 122 -20.89 -20.09 3.20
CA GLY A 122 -19.97 -19.10 3.81
C GLY A 122 -18.66 -19.67 4.36
N THR A 123 -18.37 -20.94 4.08
CA THR A 123 -17.16 -21.64 4.54
C THR A 123 -16.33 -22.14 3.36
N VAL A 124 -15.03 -21.87 3.41
CA VAL A 124 -14.06 -22.38 2.42
C VAL A 124 -13.99 -23.90 2.51
N GLN A 125 -14.17 -24.57 1.37
CA GLN A 125 -14.05 -26.01 1.21
C GLN A 125 -12.64 -26.35 0.74
N LEU A 126 -11.76 -26.75 1.67
CA LEU A 126 -10.34 -27.00 1.38
C LEU A 126 -10.13 -28.04 0.27
N ASP A 127 -11.01 -29.04 0.15
CA ASP A 127 -10.94 -30.06 -0.91
C ASP A 127 -11.26 -29.52 -2.32
N ARG A 128 -11.79 -28.29 -2.44
CA ARG A 128 -12.07 -27.59 -3.70
C ARG A 128 -10.97 -26.58 -4.08
N VAL A 129 -10.01 -26.35 -3.19
CA VAL A 129 -8.90 -25.42 -3.43
C VAL A 129 -7.83 -26.14 -4.23
N GLU A 130 -7.77 -25.86 -5.52
CA GLU A 130 -6.76 -26.45 -6.42
C GLU A 130 -5.48 -25.61 -6.47
N ASP A 131 -5.62 -24.29 -6.39
CA ASP A 131 -4.54 -23.32 -6.50
C ASP A 131 -4.83 -22.10 -5.62
N THR A 132 -4.08 -21.94 -4.52
CA THR A 132 -4.28 -20.85 -3.56
C THR A 132 -3.99 -19.48 -4.14
N ASP A 133 -3.17 -19.38 -5.19
CA ASP A 133 -2.76 -18.11 -5.78
C ASP A 133 -3.93 -17.40 -6.51
N ARG A 134 -5.05 -18.10 -6.70
CA ARG A 134 -6.28 -17.53 -7.26
C ARG A 134 -7.09 -16.68 -6.27
N ALA A 135 -6.86 -16.83 -4.97
CA ALA A 135 -7.48 -15.96 -3.97
C ALA A 135 -6.68 -14.66 -3.85
N VAL A 136 -7.39 -13.57 -3.58
CA VAL A 136 -6.77 -12.26 -3.34
C VAL A 136 -6.86 -11.95 -1.85
N GLU A 137 -5.71 -11.68 -1.22
CA GLU A 137 -5.64 -11.21 0.17
C GLU A 137 -5.12 -9.77 0.20
N VAL A 138 -5.90 -8.88 0.80
CA VAL A 138 -5.58 -7.46 0.92
C VAL A 138 -5.60 -7.08 2.39
N SER A 139 -4.49 -6.54 2.90
CA SER A 139 -4.45 -6.07 4.28
C SER A 139 -5.21 -4.75 4.40
N LEU A 140 -6.19 -4.71 5.31
CA LEU A 140 -6.97 -3.51 5.65
C LEU A 140 -6.18 -2.61 6.61
N SER A 141 -5.17 -3.16 7.29
CA SER A 141 -4.26 -2.49 8.20
C SER A 141 -2.81 -2.45 7.65
N GLY A 142 -2.00 -1.51 8.12
CA GLY A 142 -0.58 -1.43 7.74
C GLY A 142 -0.31 -0.68 6.42
N PRO A 143 0.93 -0.73 5.90
CA PRO A 143 1.29 -0.07 4.65
C PRO A 143 0.56 -0.70 3.46
N GLY A 144 0.03 0.15 2.59
CA GLY A 144 -0.53 -0.23 1.29
C GLY A 144 0.55 -0.74 0.33
N ASP A 145 0.17 -0.93 -0.92
CA ASP A 145 1.03 -1.53 -1.93
C ASP A 145 2.27 -0.67 -2.22
N ALA A 146 3.45 -1.21 -1.91
CA ALA A 146 4.73 -0.54 -2.13
C ALA A 146 4.99 -0.22 -3.61
N ASP A 147 4.41 -0.98 -4.55
CA ASP A 147 4.55 -0.72 -5.98
C ASP A 147 3.81 0.57 -6.40
N ARG A 148 2.75 0.95 -5.68
CA ARG A 148 2.01 2.22 -5.87
C ARG A 148 2.67 3.42 -5.18
N TYR A 149 3.82 3.25 -4.54
CA TYR A 149 4.48 4.32 -3.78
C TYR A 149 4.65 5.62 -4.57
N ARG A 150 5.11 5.53 -5.83
CA ARG A 150 5.36 6.75 -6.63
C ARG A 150 4.09 7.52 -6.93
N GLU A 151 3.04 6.81 -7.30
CA GLU A 151 1.72 7.37 -7.60
C GLU A 151 1.12 8.05 -6.37
N VAL A 152 1.09 7.33 -5.25
CA VAL A 152 0.59 7.84 -3.97
C VAL A 152 1.41 9.04 -3.48
N ALA A 153 2.74 8.99 -3.61
CA ALA A 153 3.60 10.09 -3.20
C ALA A 153 3.34 11.34 -4.05
N ALA A 154 3.15 11.20 -5.37
CA ALA A 154 2.82 12.32 -6.24
C ALA A 154 1.46 12.94 -5.90
N TYR A 155 0.43 12.12 -5.69
CA TYR A 155 -0.88 12.62 -5.26
C TYR A 155 -0.81 13.35 -3.91
N ASN A 156 -0.18 12.74 -2.90
CA ASN A 156 -0.07 13.36 -1.57
C ASN A 156 0.71 14.68 -1.59
N GLU A 157 1.73 14.77 -2.43
CA GLU A 157 2.49 16.01 -2.61
C GLU A 157 1.67 17.08 -3.33
N ALA A 158 0.92 16.73 -4.38
CA ALA A 158 0.01 17.63 -5.06
C ALA A 158 -1.05 18.20 -4.11
N VAL A 159 -1.60 17.38 -3.20
CA VAL A 159 -2.51 17.85 -2.15
C VAL A 159 -1.81 18.82 -1.19
N ALA A 160 -0.58 18.51 -0.76
CA ALA A 160 0.18 19.40 0.13
C ALA A 160 0.48 20.77 -0.53
N GLU A 161 0.82 20.77 -1.83
CA GLU A 161 0.99 21.99 -2.63
C GLU A 161 -0.33 22.77 -2.73
N ALA A 162 -1.44 22.10 -3.05
CA ALA A 162 -2.76 22.72 -3.14
C ALA A 162 -3.20 23.32 -1.79
N VAL A 163 -2.88 22.70 -0.66
CA VAL A 163 -3.13 23.28 0.67
C VAL A 163 -2.38 24.60 0.83
N ALA A 164 -1.12 24.67 0.41
CA ALA A 164 -0.32 25.89 0.49
C ALA A 164 -0.92 27.03 -0.34
N GLU A 165 -1.55 26.73 -1.48
CA GLU A 165 -2.24 27.71 -2.33
C GLU A 165 -3.62 28.11 -1.79
N ALA A 166 -4.33 27.18 -1.15
CA ALA A 166 -5.69 27.37 -0.66
C ALA A 166 -5.75 28.25 0.61
N VAL A 167 -4.75 28.14 1.49
CA VAL A 167 -4.70 28.90 2.74
C VAL A 167 -4.08 30.28 2.54
N GLY A 168 -4.51 31.27 3.33
CA GLY A 168 -3.97 32.63 3.23
C GLY A 168 -2.48 32.68 3.61
N GLU A 169 -1.73 33.67 3.08
CA GLU A 169 -0.27 33.83 3.30
C GLU A 169 0.17 33.77 4.77
N ARG A 170 -0.70 34.15 5.71
CA ARG A 170 -0.43 34.11 7.16
C ARG A 170 -0.58 32.73 7.79
N GLU A 171 -1.38 31.87 7.20
CA GLU A 171 -1.73 30.53 7.71
C GLU A 171 -0.98 29.44 6.92
N ALA A 172 -0.43 29.79 5.76
CA ALA A 172 0.38 28.94 4.89
C ALA A 172 1.50 28.23 5.63
N GLU A 173 2.27 28.93 6.46
CA GLU A 173 3.40 28.31 7.17
C GLU A 173 2.97 27.21 8.16
N VAL A 174 1.76 27.31 8.74
CA VAL A 174 1.24 26.33 9.70
C VAL A 174 0.61 25.14 8.97
N HIS A 175 -0.35 25.42 8.08
CA HIS A 175 -1.12 24.37 7.42
C HIS A 175 -0.33 23.68 6.32
N ALA A 176 0.42 24.41 5.47
CA ALA A 176 1.21 23.79 4.41
C ALA A 176 2.32 22.90 4.99
N ARG A 177 3.01 23.35 6.04
CA ARG A 177 4.07 22.55 6.66
C ARG A 177 3.54 21.29 7.35
N THR A 178 2.35 21.39 7.94
CA THR A 178 1.65 20.22 8.47
C THR A 178 1.25 19.28 7.35
N ALA A 179 0.75 19.80 6.22
CA ALA A 179 0.38 19.02 5.03
C ALA A 179 1.58 18.29 4.41
N GLU A 180 2.72 18.95 4.24
CA GLU A 180 3.96 18.33 3.76
C GLU A 180 4.41 17.15 4.65
N THR A 181 4.34 17.35 5.98
CA THR A 181 4.74 16.32 6.95
C THR A 181 3.73 15.17 6.95
N PHE A 182 2.44 15.47 6.79
CA PHE A 182 1.39 14.48 6.72
C PHE A 182 1.44 13.66 5.43
N ALA A 183 1.66 14.30 4.28
CA ALA A 183 1.93 13.65 3.00
C ALA A 183 3.12 12.69 3.12
N SER A 184 4.22 13.15 3.72
CA SER A 184 5.40 12.31 3.98
C SER A 184 5.09 11.11 4.88
N PHE A 185 4.25 11.28 5.89
CA PHE A 185 3.80 10.19 6.76
C PHE A 185 2.98 9.17 5.98
N MET A 186 1.92 9.63 5.29
CA MET A 186 0.99 8.77 4.57
C MET A 186 1.68 8.02 3.42
N SER A 187 2.58 8.66 2.69
CA SER A 187 3.34 7.99 1.62
C SER A 187 4.36 6.97 2.17
N ASN A 188 5.12 7.31 3.23
CA ASN A 188 6.22 6.46 3.69
C ASN A 188 5.81 5.37 4.67
N HIS A 189 4.85 5.63 5.56
CA HIS A 189 4.39 4.64 6.56
C HIS A 189 3.21 3.82 6.06
N TYR A 190 2.38 4.42 5.21
CA TYR A 190 1.12 3.82 4.82
C TYR A 190 0.94 3.57 3.35
N VAL A 191 1.79 4.10 2.48
CA VAL A 191 1.62 4.04 1.01
C VAL A 191 0.15 4.26 0.63
N ARG A 192 -0.46 5.28 1.22
CA ARG A 192 -1.87 5.63 1.01
C ARG A 192 -2.10 7.10 0.69
N PRO A 193 -3.17 7.43 -0.05
CA PRO A 193 -3.67 8.79 -0.20
C PRO A 193 -3.93 9.46 1.16
N VAL A 194 -3.70 10.77 1.25
CA VAL A 194 -3.91 11.55 2.48
C VAL A 194 -5.39 11.62 2.90
N ASP A 195 -6.32 11.55 1.96
CA ASP A 195 -7.77 11.52 2.19
C ASP A 195 -8.30 10.14 2.62
N ASP A 196 -7.51 9.08 2.45
CA ASP A 196 -7.79 7.74 2.98
C ASP A 196 -7.31 7.55 4.45
N ALA A 197 -6.83 8.62 5.09
CA ALA A 197 -6.30 8.53 6.45
C ALA A 197 -7.39 8.28 7.49
N THR A 198 -7.33 7.12 8.14
CA THR A 198 -8.26 6.76 9.21
C THR A 198 -8.05 7.57 10.49
N PRO A 199 -9.02 7.62 11.42
CA PRO A 199 -8.87 8.31 12.69
C PRO A 199 -7.65 7.83 13.51
N GLN A 200 -7.33 6.54 13.44
CA GLN A 200 -6.17 5.98 14.13
C GLN A 200 -4.86 6.49 13.51
N MET A 201 -4.76 6.56 12.19
CA MET A 201 -3.59 7.09 11.49
C MET A 201 -3.40 8.58 11.77
N ARG A 202 -4.49 9.35 11.81
CA ARG A 202 -4.47 10.77 12.19
C ARG A 202 -4.01 10.97 13.64
N ALA A 203 -4.43 10.10 14.56
CA ALA A 203 -3.97 10.13 15.95
C ALA A 203 -2.48 9.80 16.07
N GLU A 204 -2.02 8.73 15.40
CA GLU A 204 -0.60 8.37 15.35
C GLU A 204 0.25 9.51 14.76
N PHE A 205 -0.22 10.13 13.68
CA PHE A 205 0.44 11.28 13.09
C PHE A 205 0.64 12.39 14.11
N ARG A 206 -0.44 12.80 14.80
CA ARG A 206 -0.42 13.89 15.79
C ARG A 206 0.48 13.56 16.98
N GLU A 207 0.30 12.39 17.56
CA GLU A 207 0.88 12.05 18.86
C GLU A 207 2.31 11.56 18.75
N GLU A 208 2.68 10.97 17.62
CA GLU A 208 3.98 10.30 17.45
C GLU A 208 4.78 10.88 16.28
N TYR A 209 4.25 10.81 15.05
CA TYR A 209 5.03 11.08 13.86
C TYR A 209 5.43 12.55 13.74
N LEU A 210 4.48 13.46 13.90
CA LEU A 210 4.68 14.90 13.77
C LEU A 210 5.72 15.39 14.77
N VAL A 211 5.60 14.98 16.03
CA VAL A 211 6.52 15.37 17.11
C VAL A 211 7.94 14.85 16.84
N ARG A 212 8.08 13.64 16.30
CA ARG A 212 9.37 13.00 16.08
C ARG A 212 10.07 13.45 14.80
N ASN A 213 9.31 13.75 13.74
CA ASN A 213 9.85 13.94 12.39
C ASN A 213 9.60 15.36 11.85
N GLY A 214 8.47 15.99 12.19
CA GLY A 214 8.09 17.31 11.70
C GLY A 214 8.68 18.47 12.49
N TRP A 215 9.07 18.23 13.75
CA TRP A 215 9.58 19.25 14.69
C TRP A 215 8.65 20.47 14.77
N PRO A 216 7.37 20.27 15.14
CA PRO A 216 6.34 21.29 14.99
C PRO A 216 6.56 22.47 15.93
N THR A 217 6.08 23.63 15.51
CA THR A 217 5.90 24.78 16.43
C THR A 217 4.71 24.55 17.35
N ASP A 218 4.62 25.30 18.45
CA ASP A 218 3.44 25.25 19.35
C ASP A 218 2.15 25.60 18.58
N GLU A 219 2.23 26.56 17.65
CA GLU A 219 1.12 26.96 16.79
C GLU A 219 0.67 25.84 15.83
N GLN A 220 1.61 25.05 15.30
CA GLN A 220 1.30 23.86 14.51
C GLN A 220 0.65 22.76 15.35
N LEU A 221 1.10 22.55 16.59
CA LEU A 221 0.47 21.58 17.49
C LEU A 221 -0.96 22.00 17.86
N ASP A 222 -1.18 23.28 18.14
CA ASP A 222 -2.51 23.82 18.46
C ASP A 222 -3.47 23.76 17.25
N ALA A 223 -2.95 23.92 16.02
CA ALA A 223 -3.73 23.93 14.79
C ALA A 223 -3.74 22.59 14.03
N VAL A 224 -3.22 21.49 14.59
CA VAL A 224 -3.04 20.23 13.85
C VAL A 224 -4.38 19.60 13.41
N ASP A 225 -5.41 19.60 14.26
CA ASP A 225 -6.75 19.10 13.92
C ASP A 225 -7.39 19.90 12.79
N GLU A 226 -7.24 21.23 12.86
CA GLU A 226 -7.70 22.14 11.81
C GLU A 226 -6.94 21.90 10.51
N SER A 227 -5.61 21.74 10.58
CA SER A 227 -4.77 21.44 9.42
C SER A 227 -5.18 20.14 8.73
N LEU A 228 -5.44 19.08 9.48
CA LEU A 228 -5.92 17.80 8.92
C LEU A 228 -7.29 17.95 8.26
N SER A 229 -8.17 18.78 8.82
CA SER A 229 -9.48 19.06 8.22
C SER A 229 -9.36 19.88 6.92
N VAL A 230 -8.41 20.82 6.87
CA VAL A 230 -8.10 21.59 5.65
C VAL A 230 -7.54 20.68 4.56
N ILE A 231 -6.61 19.77 4.91
CA ILE A 231 -6.03 18.80 3.98
C ILE A 231 -7.13 17.93 3.35
N GLU A 232 -8.03 17.38 4.16
CA GLU A 232 -9.15 16.56 3.69
C GLU A 232 -10.08 17.37 2.76
N SER A 233 -10.40 18.62 3.12
CA SER A 233 -11.22 19.47 2.28
C SER A 233 -10.56 19.79 0.94
N VAL A 234 -9.24 20.04 0.91
CA VAL A 234 -8.50 20.35 -0.31
C VAL A 234 -8.32 19.11 -1.17
N ALA A 235 -8.05 17.95 -0.57
CA ALA A 235 -7.95 16.69 -1.27
C ALA A 235 -9.22 16.37 -2.08
N ALA A 236 -10.40 16.67 -1.52
CA ALA A 236 -11.68 16.51 -2.21
C ALA A 236 -11.82 17.35 -3.50
N ASP A 237 -11.02 18.41 -3.66
CA ASP A 237 -10.98 19.28 -4.83
C ASP A 237 -9.81 18.95 -5.79
N VAL A 238 -8.85 18.10 -5.37
CA VAL A 238 -7.73 17.66 -6.19
C VAL A 238 -8.14 16.41 -6.97
N ASP A 239 -8.19 16.53 -8.30
CA ASP A 239 -8.50 15.39 -9.16
C ASP A 239 -7.27 14.47 -9.26
N GLU A 240 -7.47 13.14 -9.15
CA GLU A 240 -6.41 12.14 -9.22
C GLU A 240 -5.63 12.20 -10.56
N SER A 241 -6.25 12.74 -11.61
CA SER A 241 -5.57 13.00 -12.89
C SER A 241 -4.42 14.02 -12.80
N VAL A 242 -4.44 14.93 -11.82
CA VAL A 242 -3.35 15.89 -11.56
C VAL A 242 -2.08 15.18 -11.08
N ALA A 243 -2.23 14.05 -10.37
CA ALA A 243 -1.10 13.24 -9.93
C ALA A 243 -0.38 12.56 -11.11
N VAL A 244 -1.13 12.13 -12.13
CA VAL A 244 -0.59 11.51 -13.35
C VAL A 244 0.18 12.55 -14.18
N GLU A 245 -0.33 13.79 -14.28
CA GLU A 245 0.37 14.88 -14.95
C GLU A 245 1.66 15.30 -14.20
N ALA A 246 1.62 15.35 -12.86
CA ALA A 246 2.79 15.66 -12.05
C ALA A 246 3.90 14.61 -12.15
N LEU A 247 3.55 13.33 -12.34
CA LEU A 247 4.52 12.25 -12.61
C LEU A 247 5.19 12.42 -13.98
N ASP A 248 4.41 12.72 -15.02
CA ASP A 248 4.90 12.91 -16.39
C ASP A 248 5.88 14.11 -16.50
N ASP A 249 5.57 15.20 -15.81
CA ASP A 249 6.44 16.38 -15.72
C ASP A 249 7.76 16.10 -14.99
N ARG A 250 7.74 15.23 -13.96
CA ARG A 250 8.94 14.84 -13.20
C ARG A 250 9.82 13.85 -13.95
N GLU A 251 9.24 12.89 -14.64
CA GLU A 251 9.97 11.94 -15.48
C GLU A 251 10.65 12.67 -16.66
N SER A 252 9.95 13.66 -17.23
CA SER A 252 10.49 14.56 -18.26
C SER A 252 11.65 15.44 -17.76
N ALA A 253 11.68 15.78 -16.47
CA ALA A 253 12.76 16.56 -15.86
C ALA A 253 14.02 15.71 -15.58
N ASP A 254 13.88 14.41 -15.33
CA ASP A 254 15.01 13.50 -15.05
C ASP A 254 15.72 13.04 -16.35
N ASP A 255 14.99 12.81 -17.45
CA ASP A 255 15.56 12.44 -18.76
C ASP A 255 16.31 13.59 -19.46
N GLY A 256 16.09 14.84 -19.01
CA GLY A 256 16.76 16.04 -19.52
C GLY A 256 18.19 16.27 -19.00
N SER A 257 18.67 15.47 -18.05
CA SER A 257 20.04 15.53 -17.52
C SER A 257 20.88 14.35 -18.01
N THR A 258 21.33 14.37 -19.27
CA THR A 258 22.46 13.53 -19.74
C THR A 258 23.37 14.33 -20.68
#